data_AF-A0A645IIE7-F1
#
_entry.id   AF-A0A645IIE7-F1
#
_cell.length_a   1.000
_cell.length_b   1.000
_cell.length_c   1.000
_cell.angle_alpha   90.00
_cell.angle_beta   90.00
_cell.angle_gamma   90.00
#
_symmetry.space_group_name_H-M   'P 1'
#
loop_
_entity.id
_entity.type
_entity.pdbx_description
1 polymer ?
#
loop_
_entity_poly.entity_id
_entity_poly.type
_entity_poly.pdbx_seq_one_letter_code
_entity_poly.pdbx_strand_id
1 'polypeptide(L)'
;MSKKGELDDDKRTMMNKSIVLKLQTQNAMEGFKKEIQEVETYIEDISNGRIKVENIVYPGTKITIGSNSMFVRDQIQHVTFYRSAGEIKIGSFEP
;
A
#
# COMPACT_ATOMS: atom_id res chain seq x y z
N MET A 1 -14.19 51.72 33.86
CA MET A 1 -13.99 50.75 34.96
C MET A 1 -13.92 49.35 34.37
N SER A 2 -13.11 48.50 34.99
CA SER A 2 -12.45 47.31 34.42
C SER A 2 -13.43 46.16 34.13
N LYS A 3 -13.56 45.75 32.85
CA LYS A 3 -14.16 44.46 32.45
C LYS A 3 -13.19 43.33 32.80
N LYS A 4 -13.12 42.97 34.08
CA LYS A 4 -12.15 42.00 34.63
C LYS A 4 -12.74 40.60 34.82
N GLY A 5 -13.95 40.33 34.31
CA GLY A 5 -14.68 39.07 34.53
C GLY A 5 -15.14 38.32 33.27
N GLU A 6 -15.10 38.91 32.08
CA GLU A 6 -15.64 38.27 30.85
C GLU A 6 -14.64 37.31 30.17
N LEU A 7 -13.36 37.36 30.52
CA LEU A 7 -12.30 36.58 29.87
C LEU A 7 -12.19 35.12 30.33
N ASP A 8 -12.85 34.71 31.43
CA ASP A 8 -12.74 33.32 31.94
C ASP A 8 -13.64 32.36 31.17
N ASP A 9 -14.89 32.77 30.88
CA ASP A 9 -15.87 31.90 30.22
C ASP A 9 -15.59 31.76 28.71
N ASP A 10 -15.17 32.85 28.05
CA ASP A 10 -14.74 32.81 26.65
C ASP A 10 -13.48 31.95 26.45
N LYS A 11 -12.52 31.99 27.40
CA LYS A 11 -11.33 31.13 27.36
C LYS A 11 -11.67 29.66 27.57
N ARG A 12 -12.59 29.35 28.48
CA ARG A 12 -13.08 27.96 28.68
C ARG A 12 -13.79 27.45 27.43
N THR A 13 -14.62 28.29 26.82
CA THR A 13 -15.34 27.96 25.59
C THR A 13 -14.37 27.73 24.42
N MET A 14 -13.34 28.58 24.30
CA MET A 14 -12.29 28.44 23.30
C MET A 14 -11.45 27.19 23.54
N MET A 15 -11.10 26.89 24.80
CA MET A 15 -10.37 25.69 25.18
C MET A 15 -11.15 24.42 24.85
N ASN A 16 -12.45 24.38 25.15
CA ASN A 16 -13.31 23.26 24.79
C ASN A 16 -13.40 23.07 23.26
N LYS A 17 -13.52 24.16 22.50
CA LYS A 17 -13.48 24.11 21.02
C LYS A 17 -12.14 23.57 20.52
N SER A 18 -11.02 24.00 21.11
CA SER A 18 -9.70 23.50 20.75
C SER A 18 -9.52 22.01 21.08
N ILE A 19 -10.08 21.53 22.21
CA ILE A 19 -10.05 20.11 22.58
C ILE A 19 -10.85 19.28 21.58
N VAL A 20 -12.08 19.71 21.25
CA VAL A 20 -12.92 19.03 20.26
C VAL A 20 -12.24 19.01 18.89
N LEU A 21 -11.68 20.14 18.45
CA LEU A 21 -10.96 20.22 17.19
C LEU A 21 -9.75 19.30 17.18
N LYS A 22 -8.97 19.27 18.27
CA LYS A 22 -7.83 18.35 18.42
C LYS A 22 -8.25 16.90 18.28
N LEU A 23 -9.33 16.49 18.94
CA LEU A 23 -9.86 15.13 18.84
C LEU A 23 -10.32 14.80 17.42
N GLN A 24 -11.01 15.73 16.75
CA GLN A 24 -11.43 15.56 15.35
C GLN A 24 -10.23 15.42 14.41
N THR A 25 -9.21 16.26 14.56
CA THR A 25 -7.98 16.20 13.76
C THR A 25 -7.23 14.90 14.02
N GLN A 26 -7.16 14.45 15.28
CA GLN A 26 -6.50 13.19 15.62
C GLN A 26 -7.23 11.98 15.01
N ASN A 27 -8.56 11.94 15.08
CA ASN A 27 -9.35 10.90 14.41
C ASN A 27 -9.15 10.92 12.88
N ALA A 28 -9.09 12.09 12.26
CA ALA A 28 -8.81 12.21 10.84
C ALA A 28 -7.41 11.71 10.48
N MET A 29 -6.39 12.04 11.30
CA MET A 29 -5.02 11.52 11.12
C MET A 29 -4.95 10.01 11.23
N GLU A 30 -5.68 9.41 12.18
CA GLU A 30 -5.76 7.96 12.32
C GLU A 30 -6.47 7.32 11.11
N GLY A 31 -7.54 7.94 10.60
CA GLY A 31 -8.22 7.53 9.38
C GLY A 31 -7.29 7.51 8.17
N PHE A 32 -6.57 8.61 7.92
CA PHE A 32 -5.60 8.67 6.81
C PHE A 32 -4.48 7.66 6.96
N LYS A 33 -3.98 7.44 8.18
CA LYS A 33 -2.94 6.44 8.43
C LYS A 33 -3.42 5.03 8.08
N LYS A 34 -4.68 4.72 8.40
CA LYS A 34 -5.29 3.43 8.05
C LYS A 34 -5.45 3.28 6.54
N GLU A 35 -5.90 4.32 5.85
CA GLU A 35 -6.04 4.33 4.39
C GLU A 35 -4.69 4.13 3.69
N ILE A 36 -3.63 4.80 4.16
CA ILE A 36 -2.26 4.57 3.66
C ILE A 36 -1.86 3.10 3.83
N GLN A 37 -2.10 2.52 5.01
CA GLN A 37 -1.75 1.13 5.28
C GLN A 37 -2.53 0.14 4.41
N GLU A 38 -3.82 0.40 4.15
CA GLU A 38 -4.64 -0.42 3.25
C GLU A 38 -4.10 -0.36 1.81
N VAL A 39 -3.70 0.82 1.33
CA VAL A 39 -3.09 0.98 0.00
C VAL A 39 -1.73 0.29 -0.07
N GLU A 40 -0.88 0.42 0.94
CA GLU A 40 0.41 -0.28 1.01
C GLU A 40 0.24 -1.80 0.96
N THR A 41 -0.71 -2.33 1.73
CA THR A 41 -1.04 -3.76 1.75
C THR A 41 -1.50 -4.23 0.36
N TYR A 42 -2.37 -3.46 -0.29
CA TYR A 42 -2.85 -3.79 -1.63
C TYR A 42 -1.72 -3.80 -2.67
N ILE A 43 -0.79 -2.84 -2.57
CA ILE A 43 0.41 -2.79 -3.43
C ILE A 43 1.29 -4.02 -3.18
N GLU A 44 1.52 -4.39 -1.93
CA GLU A 44 2.28 -5.60 -1.57
C GLU A 44 1.65 -6.87 -2.14
N ASP A 45 0.32 -7.00 -2.04
CA ASP A 45 -0.44 -8.13 -2.59
C ASP A 45 -0.35 -8.23 -4.11
N ILE A 46 -0.51 -7.11 -4.84
CA ILE A 46 -0.29 -7.09 -6.30
C ILE A 46 1.14 -7.54 -6.64
N SER A 47 2.09 -7.15 -5.80
CA SER A 47 3.49 -7.44 -6.00
C SER A 47 3.86 -8.92 -5.78
N ASN A 48 3.01 -9.66 -5.07
CA ASN A 48 3.14 -11.11 -4.81
C ASN A 48 2.53 -11.99 -5.93
N GLY A 49 2.20 -11.40 -7.08
CA GLY A 49 1.69 -12.13 -8.24
C GLY A 49 2.60 -13.27 -8.69
N ARG A 50 1.98 -14.39 -9.08
CA ARG A 50 2.66 -15.57 -9.65
C ARG A 50 2.04 -15.90 -11.00
N ILE A 51 2.87 -16.26 -11.97
CA ILE A 51 2.45 -16.69 -13.31
C ILE A 51 2.86 -18.15 -13.47
N LYS A 52 1.89 -19.06 -13.49
CA LYS A 52 2.11 -20.48 -13.77
C LYS A 52 1.96 -20.73 -15.26
N VAL A 53 2.90 -21.46 -15.85
CA VAL A 53 2.85 -21.89 -17.25
C VAL A 53 2.86 -23.41 -17.30
N GLU A 54 1.73 -23.99 -17.72
CA GLU A 54 1.55 -25.44 -17.79
C GLU A 54 2.36 -26.11 -18.90
N ASN A 55 2.55 -25.45 -20.05
CA ASN A 55 3.13 -26.08 -21.22
C ASN A 55 4.48 -25.45 -21.58
N ILE A 56 4.49 -24.40 -22.41
CA ILE A 56 5.73 -23.83 -22.97
C ILE A 56 5.62 -22.30 -23.06
N VAL A 57 6.67 -21.60 -22.64
CA VAL A 57 6.92 -20.19 -22.98
C VAL A 57 7.92 -20.13 -24.12
N TYR A 58 7.55 -19.44 -25.20
CA TYR A 58 8.40 -19.26 -26.37
C TYR A 58 9.31 -18.03 -26.22
N PRO A 59 10.50 -18.07 -26.84
CA PRO A 59 11.41 -16.92 -26.88
C PRO A 59 10.74 -15.71 -27.54
N GLY A 60 11.04 -14.52 -27.02
CA GLY A 60 10.39 -13.26 -27.42
C GLY A 60 9.17 -12.88 -26.55
N THR A 61 8.80 -13.71 -25.59
CA THR A 61 7.74 -13.41 -24.62
C THR A 61 8.24 -12.44 -23.54
N LYS A 62 7.49 -11.37 -23.27
CA LYS A 62 7.72 -10.46 -22.15
C LYS A 62 6.80 -10.81 -20.98
N ILE A 63 7.38 -11.12 -19.83
CA ILE A 63 6.66 -11.42 -18.59
C ILE A 63 6.77 -10.20 -17.67
N THR A 64 5.64 -9.69 -17.18
CA THR A 64 5.61 -8.52 -16.28
C THR A 64 4.84 -8.87 -15.02
N ILE A 65 5.46 -8.66 -13.86
CA ILE A 65 4.85 -8.84 -12.54
C ILE A 65 5.07 -7.54 -11.74
N GLY A 66 3.99 -6.81 -11.48
CA GLY A 66 4.06 -5.49 -10.85
C GLY A 66 4.91 -4.52 -11.69
N SER A 67 5.95 -3.94 -11.08
CA SER A 67 6.89 -3.02 -11.74
C SER A 67 8.06 -3.71 -12.44
N ASN A 68 8.23 -5.02 -12.28
CA ASN A 68 9.35 -5.76 -12.85
C ASN A 68 8.93 -6.45 -14.16
N SER A 69 9.83 -6.45 -15.14
CA SER A 69 9.65 -7.13 -16.42
C SER A 69 10.85 -8.03 -16.73
N MET A 70 10.60 -9.22 -17.26
CA MET A 70 11.59 -10.18 -17.72
C MET A 70 11.30 -10.55 -19.18
N PHE A 71 12.37 -10.66 -19.98
CA PHE A 71 12.27 -11.14 -21.36
C PHE A 71 12.74 -12.58 -21.43
N VAL A 72 11.91 -13.45 -21.99
CA VAL A 72 12.23 -14.85 -22.21
C VAL A 72 13.02 -14.98 -23.50
N ARG A 73 14.25 -15.47 -23.40
CA ARG A 73 15.17 -15.65 -24.55
C ARG A 73 15.26 -17.08 -25.04
N ASP A 74 15.02 -18.04 -24.14
CA ASP A 74 15.05 -19.46 -24.42
C ASP A 74 13.68 -20.07 -24.17
N GLN A 75 13.42 -21.23 -24.76
CA GLN A 75 12.17 -21.94 -24.54
C GLN A 75 12.17 -22.58 -23.14
N ILE A 76 11.16 -22.27 -22.33
CA ILE A 76 11.04 -22.75 -20.96
C ILE A 76 9.70 -23.49 -20.83
N GLN A 77 9.70 -24.66 -20.20
CA GLN A 77 8.52 -25.52 -20.06
C GLN A 77 8.22 -25.78 -18.59
N HIS A 78 6.95 -25.96 -18.24
CA HIS A 78 6.52 -26.29 -16.87
C HIS A 78 7.19 -25.43 -15.80
N VAL A 79 6.92 -24.11 -15.82
CA VAL A 79 7.52 -23.16 -14.88
C VAL A 79 6.52 -22.25 -14.19
N THR A 80 6.91 -21.82 -13.00
CA THR A 80 6.23 -20.76 -12.26
C THR A 80 7.14 -19.54 -12.16
N PHE A 81 6.71 -18.40 -12.68
CA PHE A 81 7.36 -17.12 -12.48
C PHE A 81 6.81 -16.46 -11.23
N TYR A 82 7.68 -16.02 -10.34
CA TYR A 82 7.29 -15.31 -9.12
C TYR A 82 8.25 -14.16 -8.87
N ARG A 83 7.73 -13.10 -8.26
CA ARG A 83 8.57 -11.97 -7.85
C ARG A 83 9.22 -12.29 -6.50
N SER A 84 10.53 -12.12 -6.41
CA SER A 84 11.30 -12.31 -5.19
C SER A 84 12.34 -11.19 -5.08
N ALA A 85 12.28 -10.42 -3.99
CA ALA A 85 13.24 -9.34 -3.69
C ALA A 85 13.44 -8.32 -4.84
N GLY A 86 12.41 -8.04 -5.63
CA GLY A 86 12.48 -7.07 -6.73
C GLY A 86 13.00 -7.65 -8.05
N GLU A 87 13.16 -8.96 -8.17
CA GLU A 87 13.46 -9.65 -9.43
C GLU A 87 12.41 -10.73 -9.73
N ILE A 88 12.23 -11.04 -11.02
CA ILE A 88 11.39 -12.17 -11.44
C ILE A 88 12.27 -13.41 -11.43
N LYS A 89 11.91 -14.38 -10.58
CA LYS A 89 12.57 -15.69 -10.49
C LYS A 89 11.69 -16.76 -11.12
N ILE A 90 12.36 -17.83 -11.55
CA ILE A 90 11.74 -19.00 -12.14
C ILE A 90 11.81 -20.13 -11.09
N GLY A 91 10.68 -20.77 -10.84
CA GLY A 91 10.57 -21.99 -10.03
C GLY A 91 9.96 -23.12 -10.83
N SER A 92 10.01 -24.33 -10.27
CA SER A 92 9.32 -25.49 -10.82
C SER A 92 7.81 -25.27 -10.87
N PHE A 93 7.14 -25.86 -11.85
CA PHE A 93 5.69 -25.92 -11.88
C PHE A 93 5.19 -26.83 -10.75
N GLU A 94 4.43 -26.25 -9.83
CA GLU A 94 3.66 -27.00 -8.85
C GLU A 94 2.18 -26.91 -9.25
N PRO A 95 1.47 -28.05 -9.38
CA PRO A 95 0.04 -28.06 -9.70
C PRO A 95 -0.78 -27.26 -8.66
#